data_AF-A0A3C0KDJ3-F1
#
_entry.id   AF-A0A3C0KDJ3-F1
#
_cell.length_a   1.000
_cell.length_b   1.000
_cell.length_c   1.000
_cell.angle_alpha   90.00
_cell.angle_beta   90.00
_cell.angle_gamma   90.00
#
_symmetry.space_group_name_H-M   'P 1'
#
loop_
_entity.id
_entity.type
_entity.pdbx_description
1 polymer ?
#
loop_
_entity_poly.entity_id
_entity_poly.type
_entity_poly.pdbx_seq_one_letter_code
_entity_poly.pdbx_strand_id
1 'polypeptide(L)'
;MAGIHITDIEASINYWRERSLPSDGLSLNAELRALAEVYALMAWRRDDEVDEDRMPAAARRAWQVWYETTPDTPCIAICSTSQGDDVCKGCGRSFEEVQRWPAMSPGEKRAVWRRITLEASAWRFNRYAERAVE
;
A
#
# COMPACT_ATOMS: atom_id res chain seq x y z
N MET A 1 8.82 13.07 1.74
CA MET A 1 8.50 12.11 0.66
C MET A 1 8.05 10.84 1.35
N ALA A 2 7.07 10.13 0.79
CA ALA A 2 6.40 9.03 1.46
C ALA A 2 7.28 7.77 1.49
N GLY A 3 7.28 7.06 2.61
CA GLY A 3 7.94 5.76 2.73
C GLY A 3 7.03 4.64 2.22
N ILE A 4 7.49 3.88 1.22
CA ILE A 4 6.86 2.62 0.82
C ILE A 4 7.49 1.52 1.67
N HIS A 5 6.66 0.86 2.48
CA HIS A 5 7.12 -0.19 3.38
C HIS A 5 7.53 -1.45 2.61
N ILE A 6 8.50 -2.21 3.15
CA ILE A 6 9.05 -3.43 2.53
C ILE A 6 7.97 -4.45 2.15
N THR A 7 6.91 -4.57 2.97
CA THR A 7 5.78 -5.48 2.71
C THR A 7 5.00 -5.14 1.45
N ASP A 8 4.97 -3.87 1.04
CA ASP A 8 4.34 -3.47 -0.23
C ASP A 8 5.22 -3.85 -1.43
N ILE A 9 6.55 -3.81 -1.26
CA ILE A 9 7.49 -4.32 -2.26
C ILE A 9 7.34 -5.84 -2.40
N GLU A 10 7.23 -6.57 -1.30
CA GLU A 10 6.98 -8.02 -1.29
C GLU A 10 5.66 -8.39 -1.97
N ALA A 11 4.57 -7.65 -1.66
CA ALA A 11 3.27 -7.86 -2.29
C ALA A 11 3.33 -7.60 -3.80
N SER A 12 4.03 -6.53 -4.23
CA SER A 12 4.24 -6.24 -5.65
C SER A 12 5.09 -7.31 -6.36
N ILE A 13 6.15 -7.81 -5.71
CA ILE A 13 6.95 -8.94 -6.21
C ILE A 13 6.06 -10.17 -6.44
N ASN A 14 5.22 -10.52 -5.46
CA ASN A 14 4.34 -11.68 -5.58
C ASN A 14 3.28 -11.50 -6.68
N TYR A 15 2.73 -10.30 -6.82
CA TYR A 15 1.81 -9.94 -7.92
C TYR A 15 2.41 -10.24 -9.30
N TRP A 16 3.68 -9.88 -9.51
CA TRP A 16 4.38 -10.12 -10.78
C TRP A 16 4.78 -11.59 -10.97
N ARG A 17 5.16 -12.28 -9.89
CA ARG A 17 5.48 -13.72 -9.93
C ARG A 17 4.29 -14.57 -10.40
N GLU A 18 3.08 -14.23 -9.98
CA GLU A 18 1.87 -14.95 -10.38
C GLU A 18 1.48 -14.71 -11.84
N ARG A 19 1.85 -13.56 -12.40
CA ARG A 19 1.47 -13.14 -13.77
C ARG A 19 2.50 -13.44 -14.83
N SER A 20 3.74 -13.68 -14.42
CA SER A 20 4.85 -13.88 -15.34
C SER A 20 5.52 -15.22 -15.05
N LEU A 21 5.00 -16.25 -15.71
CA LEU A 21 5.75 -17.49 -15.89
C LEU A 21 6.89 -17.21 -16.87
N PRO A 22 8.16 -17.41 -16.50
CA PRO A 22 9.27 -17.25 -17.42
C PRO A 22 9.10 -18.20 -18.60
N SER A 23 9.32 -17.72 -19.82
CA SER A 23 9.28 -18.57 -21.02
C SER A 23 10.29 -19.72 -20.99
N ASP A 24 11.36 -19.56 -20.21
CA ASP A 24 12.46 -20.51 -20.01
C ASP A 24 12.44 -21.17 -18.61
N GLY A 25 11.43 -20.87 -17.78
CA GLY A 25 11.33 -21.32 -16.39
C GLY A 25 12.37 -20.76 -15.40
N LEU A 26 13.29 -19.90 -15.83
CA LEU A 26 14.46 -19.49 -15.05
C LEU A 26 14.66 -17.96 -14.96
N SER A 27 14.22 -17.20 -15.96
CA SER A 27 14.49 -15.76 -16.04
C SER A 27 13.40 -14.91 -15.40
N LEU A 28 13.78 -13.99 -14.51
CA LEU A 28 12.87 -12.94 -14.05
C LEU A 28 12.57 -11.97 -15.21
N ASN A 29 11.30 -11.57 -15.34
CA ASN A 29 10.92 -10.48 -16.24
C ASN A 29 11.53 -9.13 -15.74
N ALA A 30 11.38 -8.07 -16.53
CA ALA A 30 12.00 -6.78 -16.22
C ALA A 30 11.45 -6.16 -14.93
N GLU A 31 10.14 -6.25 -14.71
CA GLU A 31 9.41 -5.68 -13.58
C GLU A 31 9.81 -6.35 -12.25
N LEU A 32 9.80 -7.68 -12.23
CA LEU A 32 10.20 -8.50 -11.10
C LEU A 32 11.67 -8.30 -10.76
N ARG A 33 12.55 -8.22 -11.77
CA ARG A 33 13.98 -7.92 -11.56
C ARG A 33 14.16 -6.55 -10.89
N ALA A 34 13.45 -5.52 -11.38
CA ALA A 34 13.56 -4.18 -10.83
C ALA A 34 13.09 -4.10 -9.37
N LEU A 35 11.98 -4.74 -9.04
CA LEU A 35 11.48 -4.80 -7.65
C LEU A 35 12.40 -5.63 -6.75
N ALA A 36 12.92 -6.75 -7.24
CA ALA A 36 13.84 -7.61 -6.49
C ALA A 36 15.13 -6.89 -6.11
N GLU A 37 15.66 -6.02 -6.98
CA GLU A 37 16.83 -5.19 -6.67
C GLU A 37 16.55 -4.20 -5.53
N VAL A 38 15.40 -3.53 -5.54
CA VAL A 38 14.98 -2.64 -4.45
C VAL A 38 14.84 -3.42 -3.15
N TYR A 39 14.14 -4.55 -3.17
CA TYR A 39 13.98 -5.42 -2.00
C TYR A 39 15.32 -5.91 -1.46
N ALA A 40 16.25 -6.35 -2.32
CA ALA A 40 17.57 -6.81 -1.91
C ALA A 40 18.39 -5.70 -1.24
N LEU A 41 18.32 -4.46 -1.77
CA LEU A 41 18.97 -3.31 -1.15
C LEU A 41 18.37 -2.97 0.21
N MET A 42 17.04 -3.00 0.34
CA MET A 42 16.35 -2.78 1.62
C MET A 42 16.77 -3.83 2.65
N ALA A 43 16.73 -5.11 2.30
CA ALA A 43 17.14 -6.21 3.16
C ALA A 43 18.62 -6.11 3.59
N TRP A 44 19.51 -5.76 2.65
CA TRP A 44 20.93 -5.59 2.93
C TRP A 44 21.19 -4.42 3.90
N ARG A 45 20.49 -3.29 3.72
CA ARG A 45 20.60 -2.10 4.57
C ARG A 45 19.84 -2.23 5.89
N ARG A 46 18.91 -3.19 5.97
CA ARG A 46 17.90 -3.32 7.03
C ARG A 46 16.96 -2.11 7.09
N ASP A 47 16.59 -1.62 5.92
CA ASP A 47 15.60 -0.56 5.76
C ASP A 47 14.20 -1.18 5.65
N ASP A 48 13.26 -0.72 6.48
CA ASP A 48 11.85 -1.13 6.38
C ASP A 48 11.05 -0.29 5.38
N GLU A 49 11.59 0.85 4.97
CA GLU A 49 10.94 1.79 4.05
C GLU A 49 11.91 2.29 2.97
N VAL A 50 11.38 2.45 1.76
CA VAL A 50 12.05 3.12 0.66
C VAL A 50 11.25 4.36 0.27
N ASP A 51 11.96 5.46 0.08
CA ASP A 51 11.37 6.72 -0.36
C ASP A 51 10.81 6.57 -1.80
N GLU A 52 9.50 6.82 -1.95
CA GLU A 52 8.74 6.69 -3.21
C GLU A 52 9.41 7.41 -4.39
N ASP A 53 9.97 8.60 -4.15
CA ASP A 53 10.57 9.42 -5.20
C ASP A 53 12.02 9.01 -5.49
N ARG A 54 12.69 8.31 -4.56
CA ARG A 54 14.08 7.84 -4.74
C ARG A 54 14.19 6.44 -5.34
N MET A 55 13.08 5.72 -5.45
CA MET A 55 13.05 4.41 -6.07
C MET A 55 13.46 4.49 -7.56
N PRO A 56 14.25 3.52 -8.10
CA PRO A 56 14.51 3.44 -9.53
C PRO A 56 13.21 3.44 -10.34
N ALA A 57 13.17 4.21 -11.43
CA ALA A 57 11.93 4.44 -12.18
C ALA A 57 11.26 3.16 -12.69
N ALA A 58 12.04 2.12 -13.03
CA ALA A 58 11.51 0.82 -13.44
C ALA A 58 10.76 0.12 -12.28
N ALA A 59 11.36 0.11 -11.08
CA ALA A 59 10.74 -0.47 -9.90
C ALA A 59 9.51 0.33 -9.46
N ARG A 60 9.58 1.67 -9.50
CA ARG A 60 8.43 2.53 -9.17
C ARG A 60 7.23 2.25 -10.08
N ARG A 61 7.45 2.13 -11.40
CA ARG A 61 6.37 1.76 -12.34
C ARG A 61 5.81 0.37 -12.06
N ALA A 62 6.68 -0.63 -11.83
CA ALA A 62 6.24 -1.99 -11.52
C ALA A 62 5.42 -2.06 -10.22
N TRP A 63 5.83 -1.28 -9.21
CA TRP A 63 5.09 -1.13 -7.96
C TRP A 63 3.75 -0.42 -8.18
N GLN A 64 3.71 0.64 -9.00
CA GLN A 64 2.50 1.38 -9.30
C GLN A 64 1.42 0.51 -9.97
N VAL A 65 1.81 -0.39 -10.88
CA VAL A 65 0.88 -1.37 -11.48
C VAL A 65 0.23 -2.26 -10.42
N TRP A 66 0.99 -2.72 -9.42
CA TRP A 66 0.42 -3.46 -8.30
C TRP A 66 -0.49 -2.59 -7.43
N TYR A 67 -0.05 -1.36 -7.10
CA TYR A 67 -0.81 -0.42 -6.29
C TYR A 67 -2.21 -0.16 -6.88
N GLU A 68 -2.31 -0.02 -8.20
CA GLU A 68 -3.57 0.17 -8.93
C GLU A 68 -4.54 -1.02 -8.80
N THR A 69 -4.08 -2.19 -8.37
CA THR A 69 -4.93 -3.35 -8.07
C THR A 69 -5.43 -3.41 -6.64
N THR A 70 -4.99 -2.48 -5.78
CA THR A 70 -5.42 -2.41 -4.37
C THR A 70 -6.63 -1.48 -4.21
N PRO A 71 -7.47 -1.67 -3.17
CA PRO A 71 -8.59 -0.77 -2.93
C PRO A 71 -8.14 0.69 -2.73
N ASP A 72 -8.70 1.63 -3.49
CA ASP A 72 -8.29 3.03 -3.44
C ASP A 72 -8.61 3.72 -2.11
N THR A 73 -9.64 3.27 -1.38
CA THR A 73 -10.06 3.94 -0.13
C THR A 73 -10.46 2.95 0.97
N PRO A 74 -10.10 3.22 2.24
CA PRO A 74 -10.51 2.40 3.37
C PRO A 74 -11.95 2.69 3.86
N CYS A 75 -12.68 3.56 3.18
CA CYS A 75 -13.98 4.07 3.60
C CYS A 75 -15.09 3.01 3.49
N ILE A 76 -15.96 2.95 4.50
CA ILE A 76 -17.16 2.07 4.53
C ILE A 76 -18.47 2.88 4.55
N ALA A 77 -18.42 4.12 4.05
CA ALA A 77 -19.52 5.09 4.05
C ALA A 77 -20.12 5.38 5.45
N ILE A 78 -19.30 5.26 6.50
CA ILE A 78 -19.63 5.65 7.87
C ILE A 78 -18.55 6.61 8.35
N CYS A 79 -18.94 7.86 8.60
CA CYS A 79 -18.01 8.92 8.99
C CYS A 79 -18.37 9.46 10.39
N SER A 80 -17.42 9.36 11.32
CA SER A 80 -17.56 9.95 12.65
C SER A 80 -16.75 11.24 12.83
N THR A 81 -15.78 11.50 11.95
CA THR A 81 -15.03 12.77 11.97
C THR A 81 -15.89 13.96 11.58
N SER A 82 -16.86 13.78 10.67
CA SER A 82 -17.90 14.79 10.39
C SER A 82 -18.79 15.10 11.60
N GLN A 83 -18.75 14.27 12.64
CA GLN A 83 -19.49 14.44 13.90
C GLN A 83 -18.58 14.91 15.06
N GLY A 84 -17.29 15.16 14.80
CA GLY A 84 -16.35 15.75 15.75
C GLY A 84 -15.28 14.81 16.32
N ASP A 85 -15.22 13.52 15.91
CA ASP A 85 -14.09 12.66 16.31
C ASP A 85 -12.80 13.01 15.53
N ASP A 86 -11.63 12.94 16.17
CA ASP A 86 -10.34 13.17 15.49
C ASP A 86 -9.95 12.02 14.54
N VAL A 87 -10.40 10.80 14.86
CA VAL A 87 -10.18 9.58 14.08
C VAL A 87 -11.52 8.95 13.75
N CYS A 88 -11.72 8.62 12.46
CA CYS A 88 -12.96 8.04 11.98
C CYS A 88 -13.13 6.62 12.51
N LYS A 89 -14.15 6.39 13.33
CA LYS A 89 -14.50 5.06 13.87
C LYS A 89 -14.83 4.06 12.77
N GLY A 90 -15.30 4.51 11.61
CA GLY A 90 -15.60 3.66 10.46
C GLY A 90 -14.35 3.11 9.77
N CYS A 91 -13.46 3.99 9.30
CA CYS A 91 -12.32 3.62 8.44
C CYS A 91 -10.94 3.69 9.10
N GLY A 92 -10.81 4.29 10.29
CA GLY A 92 -9.53 4.42 11.03
C GLY A 92 -8.66 5.60 10.61
N ARG A 93 -9.06 6.36 9.59
CA ARG A 93 -8.33 7.55 9.14
C ARG A 93 -8.52 8.74 10.09
N SER A 94 -7.48 9.56 10.26
CA SER A 94 -7.60 10.86 10.93
C SER A 94 -8.45 11.84 10.13
N PHE A 95 -8.94 12.92 10.77
CA PHE A 95 -9.69 13.97 10.07
C PHE A 95 -8.89 14.60 8.92
N GLU A 96 -7.59 14.80 9.09
CA GLU A 96 -6.71 15.32 8.03
C GLU A 96 -6.57 14.33 6.87
N GLU A 97 -6.32 13.05 7.15
CA GLU A 97 -6.23 11.98 6.14
C GLU A 97 -7.54 11.84 5.35
N VAL A 98 -8.71 11.98 6.01
CA VAL A 98 -10.01 11.96 5.35
C VAL A 98 -10.15 13.11 4.36
N GLN A 99 -9.76 14.33 4.74
CA GLN A 99 -9.89 15.51 3.88
C GLN A 99 -8.88 15.52 2.73
N ARG A 100 -7.64 15.10 2.99
CA ARG A 100 -6.55 15.16 2.01
C ARG A 100 -6.44 13.93 1.13
N TRP A 101 -7.21 12.87 1.38
CA TRP A 101 -7.12 11.60 0.64
C TRP A 101 -6.95 11.73 -0.88
N PRO A 102 -7.72 12.58 -1.60
CA PRO A 102 -7.59 12.69 -3.05
C PRO A 102 -6.27 13.29 -3.51
N ALA A 103 -5.59 14.06 -2.65
CA ALA A 103 -4.32 14.72 -2.93
C ALA A 103 -3.10 13.93 -2.42
N MET A 104 -3.30 12.87 -1.64
CA MET A 104 -2.23 12.03 -1.13
C MET A 104 -1.63 11.18 -2.26
N SER A 105 -0.30 11.10 -2.27
CA SER A 105 0.46 10.18 -3.10
C SER A 105 0.11 8.71 -2.80
N PRO A 106 0.36 7.80 -3.75
CA PRO A 106 0.24 6.36 -3.50
C PRO A 106 1.00 5.91 -2.25
N GLY A 107 2.24 6.36 -2.05
CA GLY A 107 3.03 6.02 -0.85
C GLY A 107 2.37 6.50 0.44
N GLU A 108 1.85 7.74 0.47
CA GLU A 108 1.13 8.27 1.63
C GLU A 108 -0.14 7.45 1.92
N LYS A 109 -0.92 7.11 0.90
CA LYS A 109 -2.12 6.27 1.05
C LYS A 109 -1.78 4.89 1.60
N ARG A 110 -0.68 4.29 1.13
CA ARG A 110 -0.19 2.99 1.62
C ARG A 110 0.26 3.03 3.07
N ALA A 111 0.93 4.10 3.50
CA ALA A 111 1.28 4.31 4.90
C ALA A 111 0.02 4.36 5.80
N VAL A 112 -1.03 5.06 5.37
CA VAL A 112 -2.31 5.08 6.10
C VAL A 112 -2.93 3.69 6.15
N TRP A 113 -3.03 2.99 5.02
CA TRP A 113 -3.56 1.63 4.94
C TRP A 113 -2.82 0.66 5.88
N ARG A 114 -1.50 0.75 5.90
CA ARG A 114 -0.65 -0.05 6.80
C ARG A 114 -0.99 0.26 8.26
N ARG A 115 -1.01 1.54 8.65
CA ARG A 115 -1.32 1.98 10.01
C ARG A 115 -2.67 1.44 10.48
N ILE A 116 -3.74 1.70 9.73
CA ILE A 116 -5.10 1.30 10.13
C ILE A 116 -5.26 -0.22 10.18
N THR A 117 -4.56 -0.96 9.33
CA THR A 117 -4.60 -2.43 9.30
C THR A 117 -3.88 -3.02 10.52
N LEU A 118 -2.75 -2.45 10.93
CA LEU A 118 -2.04 -2.85 12.15
C LEU A 118 -2.83 -2.52 13.42
N GLU A 119 -3.44 -1.34 13.47
CA GLU A 119 -4.26 -0.93 14.61
C GLU A 119 -5.54 -1.76 14.74
N ALA A 120 -6.17 -2.11 13.60
CA ALA A 120 -7.38 -2.93 13.49
C ALA A 120 -8.56 -2.51 14.41
N SER A 121 -8.57 -1.25 14.86
CA SER A 121 -9.53 -0.74 15.84
C SER A 121 -10.83 -0.24 15.22
N ALA A 122 -10.79 0.19 13.96
CA ALA A 122 -11.92 0.74 13.23
C ALA A 122 -12.99 -0.32 12.91
N TRP A 123 -14.25 0.11 12.79
CA TRP A 123 -15.39 -0.78 12.60
C TRP A 123 -15.33 -1.63 11.34
N ARG A 124 -14.64 -1.15 10.30
CA ARG A 124 -14.38 -1.94 9.08
C ARG A 124 -13.62 -3.26 9.32
N PHE A 125 -12.96 -3.43 10.47
CA PHE A 125 -12.24 -4.65 10.84
C PHE A 125 -13.03 -5.53 11.81
N ASN A 126 -14.15 -5.04 12.35
CA ASN A 126 -14.94 -5.74 13.37
C ASN A 126 -16.46 -5.64 13.13
N ARG A 127 -17.10 -4.56 13.53
CA ARG A 127 -18.56 -4.38 13.58
C ARG A 127 -19.22 -4.31 12.21
N TYR A 128 -18.52 -3.77 11.22
CA TYR A 128 -18.99 -3.56 9.85
C TYR A 128 -18.01 -4.13 8.83
N ALA A 129 -17.44 -5.30 9.14
CA ALA A 129 -16.44 -5.95 8.28
C ALA A 129 -16.99 -6.32 6.90
N GLU A 130 -18.29 -6.61 6.81
CA GLU A 130 -18.99 -6.89 5.56
C GLU A 130 -18.97 -5.72 4.57
N ARG A 131 -18.81 -4.47 5.06
CA ARG A 131 -18.73 -3.28 4.21
C ARG A 131 -17.33 -3.02 3.65
N ALA A 132 -16.32 -3.77 4.08
CA ALA A 132 -14.94 -3.60 3.62
C ALA A 132 -14.61 -4.40 2.35
N VAL A 133 -15.58 -5.13 1.79
CA VAL A 133 -15.40 -6.16 0.74
C VAL A 133 -15.68 -5.63 -0.68
N GLU A 134 -15.87 -4.31 -0.86
CA GLU A 134 -16.04 -3.69 -2.19
C GLU A 134 -14.72 -3.43 -2.92
#